data_AF-A0A973ZKF9-F1
#
_entry.id   AF-A0A973ZKF9-F1
#
_cell.length_a   1.000
_cell.length_b   1.000
_cell.length_c   1.000
_cell.angle_alpha   90.00
_cell.angle_beta   90.00
_cell.angle_gamma   90.00
#
_symmetry.space_group_name_H-M   'P 1'
#
loop_
_entity.id
_entity.type
_entity.pdbx_description
1 polymer ?
#
loop_
_entity_poly.entity_id
_entity_poly.type
_entity_poly.pdbx_seq_one_letter_code
_entity_poly.pdbx_strand_id
1 'polypeptide(L)'
;AKTQAVYNMVKDFKQRGVPIDCVGFQSHFNNDSPYNSNYRTTLQSFAALGVDVAVTELDIQGASPTTYANVVNDCLAVSRCLGVTVWGVRDTDSWRADQTPLLFNGDGSKKPAYTAVLNALNGGTTTPPSGSGQIKGVGSGRCLDVPSSSTTDGTQLQLWDCNTGTNQQWTSTAAGELRVYGNKCLDAAGTGNGTKVQIYSCWGGDNQKWRLNSDGSIVGVQSGLCLDAVGAGTANGTQIQLYTCSNGSNQRWTRT
;
A
#
# COMPACT_ATOMS: atom_id res chain seq x y z
N ALA A 1 24.34 16.44 5.93
CA ALA A 1 25.41 16.63 6.94
C ALA A 1 25.60 15.39 7.82
N LYS A 2 24.60 14.95 8.60
CA LYS A 2 24.72 13.79 9.52
C LYS A 2 25.15 12.48 8.82
N THR A 3 24.48 12.08 7.74
CA THR A 3 24.82 10.87 6.99
C THR A 3 26.28 10.85 6.52
N GLN A 4 26.78 11.97 6.01
CA GLN A 4 28.16 12.08 5.53
C GLN A 4 29.18 12.00 6.68
N ALA A 5 28.87 12.58 7.84
CA ALA A 5 29.72 12.49 9.02
C ALA A 5 29.84 11.04 9.51
N VAL A 6 28.71 10.31 9.60
CA VAL A 6 28.71 8.90 9.97
C VAL A 6 29.46 8.06 8.93
N TYR A 7 29.28 8.34 7.64
CA TYR A 7 30.02 7.67 6.57
C TYR A 7 31.54 7.83 6.73
N ASN A 8 32.00 9.07 6.97
CA ASN A 8 33.42 9.34 7.17
C ASN A 8 33.98 8.64 8.42
N MET A 9 33.20 8.58 9.51
CA MET A 9 33.57 7.85 10.73
C MET A 9 33.71 6.35 10.47
N VAL A 10 32.74 5.73 9.79
CA VAL A 10 32.79 4.28 9.48
C VAL A 10 33.94 3.99 8.52
N LYS A 11 34.17 4.85 7.53
CA LYS A 11 35.32 4.73 6.62
C LYS A 11 36.64 4.76 7.39
N ASP A 12 36.81 5.70 8.31
CA ASP A 12 37.99 5.79 9.20
C ASP A 12 38.14 4.53 10.08
N PHE A 13 37.03 4.04 10.66
CA PHE A 13 37.04 2.80 11.44
C PHE A 13 37.56 1.61 10.63
N LYS A 14 37.05 1.43 9.40
CA LYS A 14 37.51 0.36 8.51
C LYS A 14 38.98 0.53 8.10
N GLN A 15 39.43 1.76 7.87
CA GLN A 15 40.82 2.05 7.52
C GLN A 15 41.80 1.77 8.67
N ARG A 16 41.41 2.02 9.92
CA ARG A 16 42.25 1.81 11.10
C ARG A 16 42.08 0.42 11.75
N GLY A 17 41.26 -0.45 11.19
CA GLY A 17 40.99 -1.78 11.74
C GLY A 17 40.15 -1.78 13.02
N VAL A 18 39.33 -0.75 13.25
CA VAL A 18 38.34 -0.73 14.34
C VAL A 18 37.26 -1.79 14.04
N PRO A 19 36.89 -2.65 15.01
CA PRO A 19 35.90 -3.70 14.79
C PRO A 19 34.49 -3.10 14.68
N ILE A 20 34.05 -2.91 13.44
CA ILE A 20 32.69 -2.53 13.09
C ILE A 20 32.22 -3.37 11.90
N ASP A 21 31.07 -4.02 12.11
CA ASP A 21 30.54 -5.01 11.18
C ASP A 21 29.27 -4.54 10.48
N CYS A 22 28.50 -3.64 11.10
CA CYS A 22 27.25 -3.15 10.53
C CYS A 22 26.95 -1.68 10.84
N VAL A 23 26.08 -1.08 10.03
CA VAL A 23 25.47 0.23 10.30
C VAL A 23 23.95 0.10 10.28
N GLY A 24 23.33 0.44 11.42
CA GLY A 24 21.88 0.54 11.55
C GLY A 24 21.36 1.90 11.07
N PHE A 25 20.36 1.87 10.21
CA PHE A 25 19.61 3.05 9.79
C PHE A 25 18.23 2.99 10.44
N GLN A 26 17.97 3.92 11.38
CA GLN A 26 16.69 3.97 12.09
C GLN A 26 15.51 4.06 11.12
N SER A 27 15.59 4.99 10.17
CA SER A 27 14.58 5.15 9.11
C SER A 27 13.20 5.57 9.63
N HIS A 28 13.19 6.45 10.62
CA HIS A 28 12.01 7.20 11.03
C HIS A 28 11.67 8.29 10.00
N PHE A 29 10.85 7.98 9.01
CA PHE A 29 10.51 8.91 7.93
C PHE A 29 9.22 9.69 8.25
N ASN A 30 9.27 11.00 8.06
CA ASN A 30 8.14 11.91 8.25
C ASN A 30 8.29 13.15 7.36
N ASN A 31 7.40 14.14 7.47
CA ASN A 31 7.46 15.34 6.63
C ASN A 31 8.75 16.17 6.82
N ASP A 32 9.33 16.18 8.03
CA ASP A 32 10.56 16.92 8.33
C ASP A 32 11.83 16.17 7.87
N SER A 33 11.74 14.85 7.78
CA SER A 33 12.80 13.95 7.34
C SER A 33 12.22 12.89 6.40
N PRO A 34 11.84 13.30 5.17
CA PRO A 34 11.16 12.41 4.25
C PRO A 34 12.09 11.35 3.70
N TYR A 35 11.51 10.21 3.34
CA TYR A 35 12.18 9.25 2.47
C TYR A 35 12.59 9.93 1.15
N ASN A 36 13.76 9.55 0.62
CA ASN A 36 14.24 9.96 -0.68
C ASN A 36 14.81 8.75 -1.42
N SER A 37 14.70 8.71 -2.75
CA SER A 37 15.22 7.60 -3.57
C SER A 37 16.74 7.42 -3.46
N ASN A 38 17.48 8.44 -3.04
CA ASN A 38 18.92 8.32 -2.72
C ASN A 38 19.21 7.49 -1.45
N TYR A 39 18.18 7.04 -0.72
CA TYR A 39 18.33 6.14 0.41
C TYR A 39 19.05 4.85 0.00
N ARG A 40 18.70 4.29 -1.18
CA ARG A 40 19.43 3.15 -1.76
C ARG A 40 20.91 3.43 -1.95
N THR A 41 21.25 4.58 -2.54
CA THR A 41 22.64 5.00 -2.76
C THR A 41 23.39 5.11 -1.43
N THR A 42 22.71 5.56 -0.37
CA THR A 42 23.27 5.62 0.98
C THR A 42 23.59 4.21 1.50
N LEU A 43 22.64 3.28 1.45
CA LEU A 43 22.88 1.88 1.85
C LEU A 43 24.05 1.25 1.07
N GLN A 44 24.07 1.43 -0.26
CA GLN A 44 25.16 0.97 -1.13
C GLN A 44 26.52 1.56 -0.75
N SER A 45 26.56 2.84 -0.40
CA SER A 45 27.81 3.53 -0.04
C SER A 45 28.42 2.96 1.23
N PHE A 46 27.61 2.67 2.26
CA PHE A 46 28.09 2.02 3.47
C PHE A 46 28.47 0.55 3.22
N ALA A 47 27.66 -0.18 2.45
CA ALA A 47 27.99 -1.55 2.05
C ALA A 47 29.36 -1.63 1.33
N ALA A 48 29.70 -0.64 0.50
CA ALA A 48 30.99 -0.54 -0.19
C ALA A 48 32.19 -0.31 0.75
N LEU A 49 31.97 0.11 2.01
CA LEU A 49 33.02 0.18 3.03
C LEU A 49 33.33 -1.19 3.66
N GLY A 50 32.62 -2.26 3.27
CA GLY A 50 32.80 -3.59 3.82
C GLY A 50 32.15 -3.78 5.19
N VAL A 51 31.04 -3.08 5.44
CA VAL A 51 30.12 -3.32 6.56
C VAL A 51 28.77 -3.75 6.01
N ASP A 52 28.03 -4.53 6.78
CA ASP A 52 26.63 -4.79 6.51
C ASP A 52 25.76 -3.58 6.87
N VAL A 53 24.54 -3.54 6.34
CA VAL A 53 23.58 -2.49 6.64
C VAL A 53 22.27 -3.11 7.10
N ALA A 54 21.53 -2.43 7.95
CA ALA A 54 20.21 -2.87 8.38
C ALA A 54 19.28 -1.68 8.55
N VAL A 55 18.00 -1.86 8.19
CA VAL A 55 16.95 -0.91 8.55
C VAL A 55 16.41 -1.34 9.91
N THR A 56 16.58 -0.53 10.96
CA THR A 56 16.46 -1.00 12.34
C THR A 56 15.19 -0.55 13.06
N GLU A 57 14.61 0.58 12.68
CA GLU A 57 13.50 1.21 13.43
C GLU A 57 12.46 1.82 12.47
N LEU A 58 12.15 1.13 11.37
CA LEU A 58 11.34 1.68 10.29
C LEU A 58 9.93 2.05 10.79
N ASP A 59 9.60 3.33 10.65
CA ASP A 59 8.24 3.84 10.72
C ASP A 59 8.11 5.01 9.72
N ILE A 60 6.95 5.12 9.07
CA ILE A 60 6.72 6.14 8.03
C ILE A 60 5.42 6.86 8.37
N GLN A 61 5.48 8.17 8.66
CA GLN A 61 4.28 8.98 8.93
C GLN A 61 3.20 8.75 7.85
N GLY A 62 1.98 8.44 8.29
CA GLY A 62 0.84 8.11 7.43
C GLY A 62 0.90 6.75 6.73
N ALA A 63 1.98 5.98 6.92
CA ALA A 63 2.21 4.65 6.38
C ALA A 63 1.93 4.53 4.88
N SER A 64 2.51 5.42 4.08
CA SER A 64 2.44 5.36 2.61
C SER A 64 2.87 3.98 2.09
N PRO A 65 2.00 3.21 1.41
CA PRO A 65 2.34 1.90 0.84
C PRO A 65 3.49 1.97 -0.16
N THR A 66 3.52 3.01 -0.97
CA THR A 66 4.60 3.26 -1.94
C THR A 66 5.93 3.47 -1.22
N THR A 67 5.95 4.30 -0.17
CA THR A 67 7.18 4.58 0.57
C THR A 67 7.68 3.33 1.30
N TYR A 68 6.79 2.56 1.92
CA TYR A 68 7.13 1.28 2.55
C TYR A 68 7.72 0.29 1.54
N ALA A 69 7.09 0.11 0.38
CA ALA A 69 7.60 -0.75 -0.69
C ALA A 69 8.97 -0.29 -1.19
N ASN A 70 9.17 1.03 -1.35
CA ASN A 70 10.45 1.58 -1.79
C ASN A 70 11.59 1.28 -0.80
N VAL A 71 11.38 1.48 0.51
CA VAL A 71 12.39 1.18 1.53
C VAL A 71 12.75 -0.31 1.53
N VAL A 72 11.76 -1.20 1.41
CA VAL A 72 11.98 -2.65 1.32
C VAL A 72 12.76 -3.01 0.06
N ASN A 73 12.39 -2.46 -1.09
CA ASN A 73 13.12 -2.66 -2.34
C ASN A 73 14.55 -2.11 -2.30
N ASP A 74 14.78 -1.01 -1.58
CA ASP A 74 16.12 -0.45 -1.38
C ASP A 74 17.01 -1.42 -0.58
N CYS A 75 16.46 -2.08 0.45
CA CYS A 75 17.17 -3.14 1.17
C CYS A 75 17.41 -4.38 0.28
N LEU A 76 16.38 -4.88 -0.42
CA LEU A 76 16.49 -6.03 -1.33
C LEU A 76 17.52 -5.81 -2.45
N ALA A 77 17.71 -4.56 -2.89
CA ALA A 77 18.68 -4.19 -3.92
C ALA A 77 20.15 -4.14 -3.42
N VAL A 78 20.39 -4.28 -2.11
CA VAL A 78 21.73 -4.24 -1.51
C VAL A 78 22.01 -5.58 -0.84
N SER A 79 22.91 -6.37 -1.41
CA SER A 79 23.22 -7.73 -0.92
C SER A 79 23.71 -7.79 0.53
N ARG A 80 24.28 -6.68 1.03
CA ARG A 80 24.72 -6.50 2.42
C ARG A 80 23.64 -5.93 3.34
N CYS A 81 22.42 -5.70 2.84
CA CYS A 81 21.30 -5.34 3.69
C CYS A 81 20.75 -6.59 4.37
N LEU A 82 20.96 -6.71 5.69
CA LEU A 82 20.60 -7.90 6.45
C LEU A 82 19.09 -8.08 6.60
N GLY A 83 18.35 -6.96 6.66
CA GLY A 83 16.90 -6.99 6.84
C GLY A 83 16.32 -5.65 7.24
N VAL A 84 15.01 -5.68 7.48
CA VAL A 84 14.19 -4.54 7.87
C VAL A 84 13.42 -4.88 9.14
N THR A 85 13.55 -4.03 10.15
CA THR A 85 12.76 -4.07 11.39
C THR A 85 11.86 -2.84 11.42
N VAL A 86 10.55 -3.05 11.57
CA VAL A 86 9.59 -1.97 11.85
C VAL A 86 9.50 -1.69 13.34
N TRP A 87 9.33 -0.43 13.73
CA TRP A 87 9.42 -0.02 15.13
C TRP A 87 8.08 -0.14 15.88
N GLY A 88 7.55 -1.36 15.91
CA GLY A 88 6.30 -1.72 16.58
C GLY A 88 5.47 -2.69 15.75
N VAL A 89 4.32 -3.11 16.30
CA VAL A 89 3.39 -4.05 15.63
C VAL A 89 2.20 -3.29 15.06
N ARG A 90 1.32 -2.77 15.92
CA ARG A 90 0.17 -1.95 15.53
C ARG A 90 0.48 -0.47 15.73
N ASP A 91 -0.22 0.40 15.01
CA ASP A 91 -0.09 1.85 15.20
C ASP A 91 -0.28 2.28 16.66
N THR A 92 -1.16 1.61 17.42
CA THR A 92 -1.38 1.87 18.85
C THR A 92 -0.21 1.48 19.75
N ASP A 93 0.70 0.64 19.26
CA ASP A 93 1.93 0.23 19.96
C ASP A 93 3.11 1.15 19.60
N SER A 94 2.96 2.03 18.60
CA SER A 94 4.01 2.95 18.17
C SER A 94 4.28 4.03 19.21
N TRP A 95 5.55 4.36 19.41
CA TRP A 95 5.96 5.56 20.14
C TRP A 95 5.53 6.89 19.48
N ARG A 96 5.04 6.82 18.23
CA ARG A 96 4.48 7.91 17.42
C ARG A 96 3.08 7.56 16.92
N ALA A 97 2.24 7.04 17.81
CA ALA A 97 0.92 6.50 17.45
C ALA A 97 0.02 7.51 16.70
N ASP A 98 0.15 8.81 16.99
CA ASP A 98 -0.55 9.91 16.33
C ASP A 98 -0.23 10.01 14.82
N GLN A 99 0.90 9.48 14.40
CA GLN A 99 1.33 9.48 13.00
C GLN A 99 0.83 8.26 12.22
N THR A 100 0.22 7.27 12.88
CA THR A 100 -0.19 5.99 12.31
C THR A 100 0.88 5.36 11.39
N PRO A 101 2.12 5.16 11.85
CA PRO A 101 3.24 4.99 10.94
C PRO A 101 3.61 3.53 10.63
N LEU A 102 2.91 2.55 11.22
CA LEU A 102 3.22 1.12 11.16
C LEU A 102 2.35 0.37 10.13
N LEU A 103 2.46 -0.96 10.11
CA LEU A 103 1.84 -1.82 9.09
C LEU A 103 0.47 -2.40 9.50
N PHE A 104 0.09 -2.27 10.77
CA PHE A 104 -1.20 -2.73 11.27
C PHE A 104 -1.94 -1.60 12.00
N ASN A 105 -3.25 -1.56 11.85
CA ASN A 105 -4.12 -0.68 12.64
C ASN A 105 -4.24 -1.19 14.08
N GLY A 106 -4.81 -0.38 14.97
CA GLY A 106 -5.01 -0.75 16.40
C GLY A 106 -5.88 -1.99 16.62
N ASP A 107 -6.83 -2.25 15.71
CA ASP A 107 -7.68 -3.45 15.71
C ASP A 107 -6.95 -4.71 15.19
N GLY A 108 -5.68 -4.60 14.79
CA GLY A 108 -4.89 -5.68 14.22
C GLY A 108 -5.15 -5.94 12.73
N SER A 109 -5.98 -5.14 12.07
CA SER A 109 -6.16 -5.23 10.62
C SER A 109 -4.89 -4.81 9.88
N LYS A 110 -4.59 -5.53 8.80
CA LYS A 110 -3.46 -5.22 7.92
C LYS A 110 -3.74 -3.91 7.19
N LYS A 111 -2.79 -2.98 7.22
CA LYS A 111 -2.88 -1.74 6.44
C LYS A 111 -2.53 -1.99 4.97
N PRO A 112 -2.86 -1.05 4.06
CA PRO A 112 -2.41 -1.11 2.67
C PRO A 112 -0.88 -1.24 2.55
N ALA A 113 -0.12 -0.59 3.44
CA ALA A 113 1.34 -0.71 3.50
C ALA A 113 1.84 -2.12 3.77
N TYR A 114 1.14 -2.90 4.62
CA TYR A 114 1.51 -4.30 4.86
C TYR A 114 1.54 -5.10 3.56
N THR A 115 0.51 -4.94 2.72
CA THR A 115 0.41 -5.70 1.46
C THR A 115 1.45 -5.22 0.46
N ALA A 116 1.77 -3.92 0.44
CA ALA A 116 2.85 -3.39 -0.38
C ALA A 116 4.22 -3.94 0.02
N VAL A 117 4.52 -4.04 1.32
CA VAL A 117 5.75 -4.69 1.84
C VAL A 117 5.79 -6.16 1.44
N LEU A 118 4.69 -6.91 1.65
CA LEU A 118 4.63 -8.33 1.33
C LEU A 118 4.83 -8.58 -0.17
N ASN A 119 4.24 -7.76 -1.04
CA ASN A 119 4.41 -7.87 -2.48
C ASN A 119 5.87 -7.58 -2.89
N ALA A 120 6.50 -6.55 -2.31
CA ALA A 120 7.91 -6.23 -2.57
C ALA A 120 8.84 -7.38 -2.17
N LEU A 121 8.63 -7.97 -0.99
CA LEU A 121 9.41 -9.12 -0.51
C LEU A 121 9.30 -10.36 -1.42
N ASN A 122 8.14 -10.56 -2.06
CA ASN A 122 7.90 -11.67 -2.97
C ASN A 122 8.37 -11.40 -4.42
N GLY A 123 9.16 -10.34 -4.66
CA GLY A 123 9.63 -9.98 -5.99
C GLY A 123 8.54 -9.43 -6.92
N GLY A 124 7.38 -9.06 -6.35
CA GLY A 124 6.33 -8.40 -7.09
C GLY A 124 6.80 -7.03 -7.56
N THR A 125 6.98 -6.87 -8.86
CA THR A 125 7.14 -5.55 -9.50
C THR A 125 5.79 -4.85 -9.54
N THR A 126 5.29 -4.42 -8.39
CA THR A 126 4.08 -3.61 -8.35
C THR A 126 4.32 -2.45 -7.41
N THR A 127 4.98 -1.41 -7.92
CA THR A 127 4.36 -0.09 -7.72
C THR A 127 2.89 -0.31 -8.11
N PRO A 128 1.91 -0.22 -7.19
CA PRO A 128 0.51 -0.18 -7.60
C PRO A 128 0.46 0.85 -8.72
N PRO A 129 -0.13 0.57 -9.90
CA PRO A 129 -0.10 1.49 -11.03
C PRO A 129 -0.30 2.90 -10.52
N SER A 130 0.77 3.69 -10.53
CA SER A 130 0.77 5.02 -9.98
C SER A 130 0.06 5.87 -11.01
N GLY A 131 -1.26 5.93 -10.88
CA GLY A 131 -2.09 6.51 -11.92
C GLY A 131 -3.55 6.17 -11.76
N SER A 132 -4.37 7.12 -12.19
CA SER A 132 -5.77 6.87 -12.49
C SER A 132 -5.87 5.82 -13.60
N GLY A 133 -6.74 4.84 -13.42
CA GLY A 133 -6.99 3.80 -14.42
C GLY A 133 -8.24 3.01 -14.09
N GLN A 134 -8.62 2.15 -15.01
CA GLN A 134 -9.77 1.27 -14.85
C GLN A 134 -9.45 0.10 -13.92
N ILE A 135 -10.48 -0.41 -13.24
CA ILE A 135 -10.42 -1.65 -12.46
C ILE A 135 -11.34 -2.65 -13.16
N LYS A 136 -10.77 -3.56 -13.93
CA LYS A 136 -11.50 -4.53 -14.76
C LYS A 136 -11.64 -5.87 -14.05
N GLY A 137 -12.86 -6.36 -13.89
CA GLY A 137 -13.15 -7.68 -13.34
C GLY A 137 -12.69 -8.78 -14.28
N VAL A 138 -11.92 -9.75 -13.78
CA VAL A 138 -11.40 -10.87 -14.57
C VAL A 138 -12.52 -11.75 -15.08
N GLY A 139 -13.53 -12.05 -14.25
CA GLY A 139 -14.65 -12.91 -14.63
C GLY A 139 -15.61 -12.29 -15.66
N SER A 140 -15.76 -10.96 -15.66
CA SER A 140 -16.74 -10.27 -16.50
C SER A 140 -16.13 -9.58 -17.72
N GLY A 141 -14.84 -9.24 -17.66
CA GLY A 141 -14.21 -8.34 -18.63
C GLY A 141 -14.71 -6.90 -18.56
N ARG A 142 -15.51 -6.55 -17.53
CA ARG A 142 -16.14 -5.24 -17.33
C ARG A 142 -15.46 -4.45 -16.22
N CYS A 143 -15.63 -3.14 -16.25
CA CYS A 143 -14.97 -2.21 -15.35
C CYS A 143 -15.84 -1.85 -14.15
N LEU A 144 -15.20 -1.58 -13.02
CA LEU A 144 -15.81 -0.98 -11.84
C LEU A 144 -16.29 0.43 -12.20
N ASP A 145 -17.59 0.63 -12.11
CA ASP A 145 -18.30 1.77 -12.69
C ASP A 145 -19.19 2.42 -11.64
N VAL A 146 -19.17 3.76 -11.59
CA VAL A 146 -20.19 4.53 -10.89
C VAL A 146 -21.39 4.73 -11.82
N PRO A 147 -22.59 4.19 -11.48
CA PRO A 147 -23.76 4.26 -12.35
C PRO A 147 -24.08 5.67 -12.81
N SER A 148 -24.26 5.82 -14.13
CA SER A 148 -24.67 7.07 -14.79
C SER A 148 -23.78 8.27 -14.44
N SER A 149 -22.50 8.03 -14.11
CA SER A 149 -21.57 9.07 -13.64
C SER A 149 -22.08 9.87 -12.44
N SER A 150 -22.90 9.25 -11.59
CA SER A 150 -23.38 9.86 -10.35
C SER A 150 -22.22 10.33 -9.47
N THR A 151 -22.43 11.43 -8.76
CA THR A 151 -21.54 11.94 -7.71
C THR A 151 -22.21 11.93 -6.33
N THR A 152 -23.41 11.36 -6.24
CA THR A 152 -24.18 11.27 -5.00
C THR A 152 -23.57 10.24 -4.06
N ASP A 153 -23.31 10.66 -2.82
CA ASP A 153 -22.86 9.76 -1.77
C ASP A 153 -23.86 8.65 -1.54
N GLY A 154 -23.34 7.43 -1.43
CA GLY A 154 -24.16 6.24 -1.32
C GLY A 154 -24.58 5.63 -2.66
N THR A 155 -24.08 6.10 -3.81
CA THR A 155 -24.34 5.38 -5.07
C THR A 155 -23.60 4.04 -5.07
N GLN A 156 -24.33 2.92 -5.11
CA GLN A 156 -23.72 1.59 -5.21
C GLN A 156 -23.00 1.43 -6.54
N LEU A 157 -21.82 0.82 -6.51
CA LEU A 157 -21.06 0.54 -7.72
C LEU A 157 -21.59 -0.67 -8.47
N GLN A 158 -21.25 -0.72 -9.75
CA GLN A 158 -21.62 -1.79 -10.65
C GLN A 158 -20.46 -2.21 -11.55
N LEU A 159 -20.65 -3.33 -12.26
CA LEU A 159 -19.90 -3.66 -13.47
C LEU A 159 -20.55 -2.98 -14.67
N TRP A 160 -19.73 -2.37 -15.51
CA TRP A 160 -20.15 -1.83 -16.80
C TRP A 160 -19.07 -2.02 -17.86
N ASP A 161 -19.45 -2.04 -19.14
CA ASP A 161 -18.50 -2.10 -20.24
C ASP A 161 -17.45 -0.99 -20.11
N CYS A 162 -16.19 -1.39 -20.26
CA CYS A 162 -15.05 -0.51 -20.05
C CYS A 162 -15.03 0.63 -21.09
N ASN A 163 -14.96 1.87 -20.62
CA ASN A 163 -14.87 3.06 -21.47
C ASN A 163 -14.06 4.19 -20.80
N THR A 164 -13.80 5.28 -21.53
CA THR A 164 -12.95 6.39 -21.07
C THR A 164 -13.67 7.38 -20.13
N GLY A 165 -14.87 7.05 -19.65
CA GLY A 165 -15.64 7.88 -18.73
C GLY A 165 -14.94 8.03 -17.39
N THR A 166 -15.01 9.24 -16.81
CA THR A 166 -14.40 9.57 -15.51
C THR A 166 -14.94 8.73 -14.36
N ASN A 167 -16.15 8.19 -14.52
CA ASN A 167 -16.84 7.31 -13.58
C ASN A 167 -16.25 5.88 -13.50
N GLN A 168 -15.27 5.57 -14.35
CA GLN A 168 -14.49 4.33 -14.32
C GLN A 168 -12.99 4.57 -14.03
N GLN A 169 -12.62 5.82 -13.72
CA GLN A 169 -11.24 6.22 -13.50
C GLN A 169 -10.92 6.23 -12.00
N TRP A 170 -10.24 5.18 -11.54
CA TRP A 170 -9.91 4.96 -10.13
C TRP A 170 -8.45 5.25 -9.86
N THR A 171 -8.15 6.13 -8.92
CA THR A 171 -6.79 6.50 -8.52
C THR A 171 -6.46 5.87 -7.17
N SER A 172 -5.40 5.07 -7.13
CA SER A 172 -4.84 4.56 -5.87
C SER A 172 -4.09 5.67 -5.14
N THR A 173 -4.35 5.88 -3.85
CA THR A 173 -3.65 6.90 -3.06
C THR A 173 -2.59 6.29 -2.14
N ALA A 174 -1.69 7.14 -1.64
CA ALA A 174 -0.75 6.75 -0.59
C ALA A 174 -1.44 6.42 0.75
N ALA A 175 -2.74 6.68 0.92
CA ALA A 175 -3.49 6.21 2.09
C ALA A 175 -4.13 4.82 1.85
N GLY A 176 -3.99 4.27 0.64
CA GLY A 176 -4.65 3.04 0.19
C GLY A 176 -6.13 3.20 -0.15
N GLU A 177 -6.58 4.41 -0.44
CA GLU A 177 -7.92 4.65 -0.99
C GLU A 177 -7.93 4.35 -2.50
N LEU A 178 -9.11 4.03 -3.02
CA LEU A 178 -9.40 4.03 -4.45
C LEU A 178 -10.36 5.19 -4.75
N ARG A 179 -9.82 6.28 -5.31
CA ARG A 179 -10.57 7.51 -5.55
C ARG A 179 -11.13 7.60 -6.95
N VAL A 180 -12.35 8.10 -7.08
CA VAL A 180 -12.99 8.48 -8.34
C VAL A 180 -13.39 9.96 -8.26
N TYR A 181 -13.37 10.66 -9.40
CA TYR A 181 -13.63 12.12 -9.49
C TYR A 181 -12.71 13.01 -8.64
N GLY A 182 -11.59 12.46 -8.14
CA GLY A 182 -10.62 13.16 -7.29
C GLY A 182 -10.96 13.18 -5.80
N ASN A 183 -12.24 13.31 -5.42
CA ASN A 183 -12.66 13.47 -4.02
C ASN A 183 -13.73 12.46 -3.52
N LYS A 184 -14.13 11.49 -4.35
CA LYS A 184 -14.97 10.37 -3.91
C LYS A 184 -14.12 9.12 -3.74
N CYS A 185 -14.45 8.32 -2.75
CA CYS A 185 -13.72 7.12 -2.38
C CYS A 185 -14.61 5.89 -2.57
N LEU A 186 -14.00 4.78 -2.97
CA LEU A 186 -14.57 3.45 -2.87
C LEU A 186 -14.82 3.16 -1.39
N ASP A 187 -16.08 3.00 -1.02
CA ASP A 187 -16.55 2.99 0.36
C ASP A 187 -17.37 1.72 0.63
N ALA A 188 -17.07 1.04 1.73
CA ALA A 188 -17.88 -0.05 2.25
C ALA A 188 -18.85 0.47 3.32
N ALA A 189 -20.16 0.25 3.13
CA ALA A 189 -21.21 0.70 4.04
C ALA A 189 -21.42 -0.22 5.27
N GLY A 190 -20.43 -1.06 5.60
CA GLY A 190 -20.52 -2.13 6.60
C GLY A 190 -19.34 -3.10 6.51
N THR A 191 -19.37 -4.16 7.32
CA THR A 191 -18.26 -5.13 7.43
C THR A 191 -18.67 -6.59 7.17
N GLY A 192 -19.96 -6.87 6.98
CA GLY A 192 -20.47 -8.22 6.74
C GLY A 192 -20.55 -8.61 5.26
N ASN A 193 -20.75 -9.89 5.00
CA ASN A 193 -21.07 -10.39 3.65
C ASN A 193 -22.34 -9.71 3.12
N GLY A 194 -22.33 -9.32 1.85
CA GLY A 194 -23.43 -8.57 1.24
C GLY A 194 -23.37 -7.07 1.47
N THR A 195 -22.36 -6.56 2.19
CA THR A 195 -22.20 -5.12 2.39
C THR A 195 -22.12 -4.42 1.05
N LYS A 196 -22.95 -3.39 0.89
CA LYS A 196 -22.94 -2.48 -0.24
C LYS A 196 -21.58 -1.78 -0.39
N VAL A 197 -21.03 -1.85 -1.60
CA VAL A 197 -19.85 -1.07 -1.99
C VAL A 197 -20.30 0.10 -2.86
N GLN A 198 -19.93 1.30 -2.47
CA GLN A 198 -20.48 2.55 -3.00
C GLN A 198 -19.39 3.60 -3.21
N ILE A 199 -19.77 4.75 -3.77
CA ILE A 199 -18.98 5.97 -3.60
C ILE A 199 -19.45 6.75 -2.37
N TYR A 200 -18.50 7.33 -1.65
CA TYR A 200 -18.76 8.29 -0.59
C TYR A 200 -17.67 9.37 -0.60
N SER A 201 -17.93 10.53 0.02
CA SER A 201 -16.92 11.57 0.21
C SER A 201 -15.71 11.00 0.97
N CYS A 202 -14.50 11.29 0.50
CA CYS A 202 -13.29 10.77 1.15
C CYS A 202 -13.07 11.40 2.53
N TRP A 203 -12.91 10.58 3.56
CA TRP A 203 -12.65 11.05 4.94
C TRP A 203 -11.54 10.27 5.66
N GLY A 204 -10.91 9.29 4.98
CA GLY A 204 -9.76 8.54 5.50
C GLY A 204 -10.10 7.37 6.42
N GLY A 205 -11.38 7.00 6.53
CA GLY A 205 -11.84 5.83 7.28
C GLY A 205 -11.30 4.51 6.72
N ASP A 206 -11.13 3.51 7.58
CA ASP A 206 -10.62 2.19 7.16
C ASP A 206 -11.60 1.42 6.26
N ASN A 207 -12.89 1.78 6.27
CA ASN A 207 -13.89 1.29 5.33
C ASN A 207 -13.72 1.89 3.91
N GLN A 208 -12.82 2.87 3.74
CA GLN A 208 -12.44 3.46 2.45
C GLN A 208 -11.02 3.08 2.01
N LYS A 209 -10.35 2.20 2.77
CA LYS A 209 -9.00 1.73 2.47
C LYS A 209 -9.03 0.27 1.99
N TRP A 210 -8.19 -0.01 1.00
CA TRP A 210 -8.20 -1.26 0.26
C TRP A 210 -6.78 -1.81 0.08
N ARG A 211 -6.65 -3.12 0.23
CA ARG A 211 -5.42 -3.86 -0.06
C ARG A 211 -5.53 -4.49 -1.43
N LEU A 212 -4.58 -4.17 -2.31
CA LEU A 212 -4.47 -4.74 -3.66
C LEU A 212 -3.51 -5.93 -3.59
N ASN A 213 -4.05 -7.15 -3.58
CA ASN A 213 -3.24 -8.36 -3.47
C ASN A 213 -2.71 -8.80 -4.83
N SER A 214 -1.61 -9.56 -4.84
CA SER A 214 -0.96 -10.06 -6.05
C SER A 214 -1.80 -11.07 -6.83
N ASP A 215 -2.76 -11.74 -6.19
CA ASP A 215 -3.73 -12.64 -6.81
C ASP A 215 -4.86 -11.90 -7.56
N GLY A 216 -4.86 -10.57 -7.54
CA GLY A 216 -5.87 -9.71 -8.16
C GLY A 216 -7.08 -9.43 -7.28
N SER A 217 -7.15 -9.95 -6.06
CA SER A 217 -8.21 -9.59 -5.12
C SER A 217 -8.00 -8.19 -4.54
N ILE A 218 -9.10 -7.49 -4.28
CA ILE A 218 -9.15 -6.18 -3.63
C ILE A 218 -9.87 -6.37 -2.30
N VAL A 219 -9.18 -6.17 -1.17
CA VAL A 219 -9.71 -6.47 0.17
C VAL A 219 -9.89 -5.19 0.98
N GLY A 220 -11.08 -4.99 1.55
CA GLY A 220 -11.34 -3.87 2.46
C GLY A 220 -10.52 -4.01 3.74
N VAL A 221 -9.87 -2.93 4.17
CA VAL A 221 -9.00 -2.95 5.37
C VAL A 221 -9.81 -3.22 6.62
N GLN A 222 -10.91 -2.50 6.83
CA GLN A 222 -11.76 -2.66 8.02
C GLN A 222 -12.47 -4.03 8.06
N SER A 223 -12.97 -4.52 6.93
CA SER A 223 -13.82 -5.72 6.89
C SER A 223 -13.03 -7.02 6.74
N GLY A 224 -11.84 -6.97 6.13
CA GLY A 224 -11.12 -8.17 5.68
C GLY A 224 -11.80 -8.91 4.52
N LEU A 225 -12.86 -8.36 3.93
CA LEU A 225 -13.65 -8.97 2.85
C LEU A 225 -13.24 -8.46 1.47
N CYS A 226 -13.46 -9.29 0.46
CA CYS A 226 -13.12 -9.02 -0.93
C CYS A 226 -14.21 -8.21 -1.65
N LEU A 227 -13.78 -7.35 -2.56
CA LEU A 227 -14.62 -6.71 -3.59
C LEU A 227 -15.17 -7.79 -4.51
N ASP A 228 -16.50 -7.95 -4.52
CA ASP A 228 -17.21 -9.07 -5.12
C ASP A 228 -18.32 -8.58 -6.05
N ALA A 229 -18.36 -9.08 -7.28
CA ALA A 229 -19.51 -8.89 -8.16
C ALA A 229 -20.65 -9.85 -7.75
N VAL A 230 -21.80 -9.28 -7.36
CA VAL A 230 -22.93 -9.98 -6.74
C VAL A 230 -23.35 -11.20 -7.55
N GLY A 231 -23.42 -12.36 -6.89
CA GLY A 231 -23.86 -13.62 -7.51
C GLY A 231 -22.97 -14.10 -8.66
N ALA A 232 -21.71 -13.65 -8.70
CA ALA A 232 -20.82 -13.82 -9.84
C ALA A 232 -21.40 -13.32 -11.18
N GLY A 233 -22.31 -12.33 -11.13
CA GLY A 233 -22.87 -11.70 -12.31
C GLY A 233 -21.78 -11.06 -13.16
N THR A 234 -21.96 -11.12 -14.47
CA THR A 234 -20.99 -10.58 -15.43
C THR A 234 -21.58 -9.53 -16.35
N ALA A 235 -22.90 -9.30 -16.31
CA ALA A 235 -23.59 -8.34 -17.16
C ALA A 235 -23.41 -6.89 -16.66
N ASN A 236 -23.63 -5.94 -17.56
CA ASN A 236 -23.77 -4.52 -17.20
C ASN A 236 -24.86 -4.37 -16.13
N GLY A 237 -24.57 -3.56 -15.10
CA GLY A 237 -25.47 -3.35 -13.97
C GLY A 237 -25.32 -4.37 -12.84
N THR A 238 -24.45 -5.37 -12.97
CA THR A 238 -24.13 -6.27 -11.83
C THR A 238 -23.56 -5.44 -10.69
N GLN A 239 -24.24 -5.42 -9.55
CA GLN A 239 -23.80 -4.65 -8.39
C GLN A 239 -22.54 -5.22 -7.75
N ILE A 240 -21.81 -4.35 -7.04
CA ILE A 240 -20.64 -4.72 -6.26
C ILE A 240 -20.97 -4.75 -4.77
N GLN A 241 -20.44 -5.75 -4.08
CA GLN A 241 -20.59 -5.97 -2.65
C GLN A 241 -19.23 -6.33 -2.01
N LEU A 242 -19.21 -6.43 -0.68
CA LEU A 242 -18.19 -7.19 0.04
C LEU A 242 -18.66 -8.63 0.25
N TYR A 243 -17.72 -9.56 0.09
CA TYR A 243 -17.97 -10.95 0.44
C TYR A 243 -16.69 -11.65 0.90
N THR A 244 -16.85 -12.78 1.57
CA THR A 244 -15.73 -13.65 1.95
C THR A 244 -14.88 -13.96 0.72
N CYS A 245 -13.57 -13.76 0.86
CA CYS A 245 -12.61 -14.01 -0.21
C CYS A 245 -12.63 -15.50 -0.59
N SER A 246 -12.87 -15.79 -1.86
CA SER A 246 -13.06 -17.15 -2.39
C SER A 246 -12.10 -17.54 -3.51
N ASN A 247 -11.24 -16.61 -3.95
CA ASN A 247 -10.44 -16.71 -5.18
C ASN A 247 -11.28 -16.86 -6.47
N GLY A 248 -12.59 -16.64 -6.40
CA GLY A 248 -13.49 -16.65 -7.54
C GLY A 248 -13.16 -15.57 -8.56
N SER A 249 -13.45 -15.82 -9.84
CA SER A 249 -13.16 -14.86 -10.93
C SER A 249 -13.93 -13.55 -10.79
N ASN A 250 -15.07 -13.55 -10.09
CA ASN A 250 -15.89 -12.38 -9.75
C ASN A 250 -15.30 -11.52 -8.62
N GLN A 251 -14.20 -11.97 -7.99
CA GLN A 251 -13.45 -11.24 -6.96
C GLN A 251 -12.01 -10.90 -7.40
N ARG A 252 -11.67 -11.19 -8.67
CA ARG A 252 -10.35 -10.85 -9.24
C ARG A 252 -10.45 -9.69 -10.20
N TRP A 253 -9.47 -8.81 -10.12
CA TRP A 253 -9.46 -7.54 -10.81
C TRP A 253 -8.08 -7.26 -11.39
N THR A 254 -8.04 -6.63 -12.56
CA THR A 254 -6.82 -6.11 -13.19
C THR A 254 -6.92 -4.60 -13.34
N ARG A 255 -5.81 -3.90 -13.17
CA ARG A 255 -5.72 -2.46 -13.44
C ARG A 255 -5.22 -2.23 -14.86
N THR A 256 -5.87 -1.32 -15.59
CA THR A 256 -5.54 -0.96 -16.98
C THR A 256 -5.68 0.52 -17.22
#